data_AF-A0A2T4GS61-F1
#
_entry.id   AF-A0A2T4GS61-F1
#
_cell.length_a   1.000
_cell.length_b   1.000
_cell.length_c   1.000
_cell.angle_alpha   90.00
_cell.angle_beta   90.00
_cell.angle_gamma   90.00
#
_symmetry.space_group_name_H-M   'P 1'
#
loop_
_entity.id
_entity.type
_entity.pdbx_description
1 polymer ?
#
loop_
_entity_poly.entity_id
_entity_poly.type
_entity_poly.pdbx_seq_one_letter_code
_entity_poly.pdbx_strand_id
1 'polypeptide(L)'
;MSSKVEVIIVGGGVSGLTFAHCLRNAGINYVLLEKGAEICFRGGASIGLMPHGLRILDQLGVCDQILGLTAPMHTSMSRLPSGKKFRESQVPAEIAKRHGYPVTFFEREELLRVLYENIPDKENIQTSQQVTDLQLGENLVTVKTNQGRTWKAPIVVGADGIHSLVRKSIWKEIDQRTEGASLSQSQAIVADYYCTFGVSVYKSDDPEFIEGAGHVNFDHSRSTVVINSSRNKHFWFLILKFNERKTYPNIPRFGEKDMEKMAAENKDLMVTEHTSFADLWRMRTKCAMVPLEEVVFDVWHTNRLVLLGDSAHKVTPNAGQGGNSAIESAAVLVNLLHKAKTSHGNLENLNTAEITNLFQKYHANRKIRVKEMSQTSAFLTRLHAQDNRMLKVVGRHVFPFLGDDFDLNAVSNYIIGGPTLDFIQVKTKPALIPWEGWTLPDSLTARGNGVRSTLATLFVLAVFSRLLSTKMIAQRDLQPLLSTVPNANSLSGLRGIQPPAVVLSIFGLGTTRLWATLAILLNTLSMASIIASESFRVMHLRLISARYEVLLCFSAFPLYCRLLTSRTGF
;
A
#
# COMPACT_ATOMS: atom_id res chain seq x y z
N MET A 1 -35.02 -16.37 21.35
CA MET A 1 -33.74 -17.09 21.42
C MET A 1 -32.66 -16.13 20.98
N SER A 2 -31.62 -15.88 21.79
CA SER A 2 -30.45 -15.14 21.32
C SER A 2 -29.88 -15.90 20.12
N SER A 3 -29.76 -15.26 18.96
CA SER A 3 -29.13 -15.89 17.81
C SER A 3 -27.68 -16.27 18.16
N LYS A 4 -27.22 -17.42 17.65
CA LYS A 4 -25.89 -17.95 17.96
C LYS A 4 -24.83 -17.15 17.20
N VAL A 5 -23.73 -16.82 17.87
CA VAL A 5 -22.63 -16.02 17.28
C VAL A 5 -21.93 -16.83 16.19
N GLU A 6 -21.90 -16.30 14.97
CA GLU A 6 -21.23 -16.93 13.82
C GLU A 6 -19.81 -16.41 13.64
N VAL A 7 -19.54 -15.15 14.01
CA VAL A 7 -18.22 -14.54 13.86
C VAL A 7 -17.80 -13.78 15.11
N ILE A 8 -16.59 -14.05 15.61
CA ILE A 8 -15.96 -13.23 16.65
C ILE A 8 -14.93 -12.30 15.97
N ILE A 9 -15.08 -11.00 16.17
CA ILE A 9 -14.12 -9.98 15.72
C ILE A 9 -13.25 -9.59 16.91
N VAL A 10 -11.93 -9.70 16.75
CA VAL A 10 -10.96 -9.27 17.78
C VAL A 10 -10.37 -7.93 17.37
N GLY A 11 -10.78 -6.85 18.04
CA GLY A 11 -10.34 -5.48 17.81
C GLY A 11 -11.42 -4.56 17.21
N GLY A 12 -11.69 -3.44 17.90
CA GLY A 12 -12.67 -2.39 17.56
C GLY A 12 -12.07 -1.18 16.84
N GLY A 13 -11.06 -1.41 16.00
CA GLY A 13 -10.50 -0.37 15.12
C GLY A 13 -11.32 -0.14 13.85
N VAL A 14 -10.75 0.60 12.89
CA VAL A 14 -11.37 0.88 11.59
C VAL A 14 -11.75 -0.41 10.86
N SER A 15 -10.84 -1.39 10.81
CA SER A 15 -11.11 -2.71 10.21
C SER A 15 -12.26 -3.44 10.91
N GLY A 16 -12.22 -3.51 12.25
CA GLY A 16 -13.20 -4.26 13.04
C GLY A 16 -14.60 -3.66 12.99
N LEU A 17 -14.74 -2.35 13.18
CA LEU A 17 -16.05 -1.68 13.11
C LEU A 17 -16.62 -1.66 11.69
N THR A 18 -15.79 -1.46 10.67
CA THR A 18 -16.25 -1.57 9.27
C THR A 18 -16.75 -3.00 9.00
N PHE A 19 -16.03 -4.01 9.48
CA PHE A 19 -16.44 -5.39 9.30
C PHE A 19 -17.70 -5.76 10.10
N ALA A 20 -17.90 -5.20 11.28
CA ALA A 20 -19.15 -5.33 12.05
C ALA A 20 -20.36 -4.78 11.26
N HIS A 21 -20.22 -3.61 10.63
CA HIS A 21 -21.22 -3.04 9.71
C HIS A 21 -21.50 -3.98 8.53
N CYS A 22 -20.44 -4.49 7.91
CA CYS A 22 -20.55 -5.45 6.81
C CYS A 22 -21.32 -6.72 7.21
N LEU A 23 -20.96 -7.35 8.32
CA LEU A 23 -21.60 -8.58 8.82
C LEU A 23 -23.08 -8.35 9.15
N ARG A 24 -23.40 -7.21 9.78
CA ARG A 24 -24.78 -6.82 10.07
C ARG A 24 -25.62 -6.76 8.80
N ASN A 25 -25.15 -6.05 7.78
CA ASN A 25 -25.88 -5.92 6.51
C ASN A 25 -25.95 -7.26 5.75
N ALA A 26 -25.01 -8.17 5.97
CA ALA A 26 -25.05 -9.55 5.48
C ALA A 26 -25.95 -10.48 6.32
N GLY A 27 -26.57 -9.99 7.39
CA GLY A 27 -27.37 -10.78 8.32
C GLY A 27 -26.57 -11.83 9.10
N ILE A 28 -25.26 -11.69 9.24
CA ILE A 28 -24.37 -12.62 9.96
C ILE A 28 -24.25 -12.19 11.42
N ASN A 29 -24.55 -13.10 12.35
CA ASN A 29 -24.47 -12.80 13.78
C ASN A 29 -23.00 -12.71 14.22
N TYR A 30 -22.65 -11.66 14.97
CA TYR A 30 -21.28 -11.44 15.39
C TYR A 30 -21.17 -10.90 16.81
N VAL A 31 -19.98 -11.01 17.38
CA VAL A 31 -19.56 -10.24 18.55
C VAL A 31 -18.21 -9.61 18.27
N LEU A 32 -18.04 -8.34 18.63
CA LEU A 32 -16.80 -7.61 18.55
C LEU A 32 -16.21 -7.45 19.96
N LEU A 33 -14.96 -7.85 20.14
CA LEU A 33 -14.24 -7.76 21.40
C LEU A 33 -13.15 -6.68 21.27
N GLU A 34 -13.30 -5.57 21.99
CA GLU A 34 -12.32 -4.49 22.06
C GLU A 34 -11.64 -4.47 23.43
N LYS A 35 -10.30 -4.36 23.44
CA LYS A 35 -9.50 -4.33 24.66
C LYS A 35 -9.65 -3.03 25.45
N GLY A 36 -9.84 -1.91 24.76
CA GLY A 36 -10.03 -0.59 25.36
C GLY A 36 -11.40 -0.45 26.03
N ALA A 37 -11.47 0.41 27.04
CA ALA A 37 -12.74 0.74 27.70
C ALA A 37 -13.69 1.52 26.77
N GLU A 38 -13.11 2.27 25.82
CA GLU A 38 -13.83 3.06 24.83
C GLU A 38 -13.39 2.69 23.41
N ILE A 39 -14.33 2.66 22.48
CA ILE A 39 -14.07 2.42 21.05
C ILE A 39 -13.41 3.64 20.40
N CYS A 40 -13.89 4.84 20.74
CA CYS A 40 -13.48 6.11 20.13
C CYS A 40 -12.27 6.72 20.83
N PHE A 41 -11.16 5.98 20.90
CA PHE A 41 -9.96 6.45 21.58
C PHE A 41 -9.38 7.71 20.92
N ARG A 42 -9.16 8.77 21.72
CA ARG A 42 -8.73 10.09 21.24
C ARG A 42 -7.27 10.19 20.77
N GLY A 43 -6.43 9.20 21.07
CA GLY A 43 -4.99 9.22 20.78
C GLY A 43 -4.57 8.61 19.43
N GLY A 44 -5.45 8.61 18.43
CA GLY A 44 -5.14 8.13 17.08
C GLY A 44 -4.63 9.23 16.14
N ALA A 45 -3.90 8.85 15.09
CA ALA A 45 -3.58 9.73 13.96
C ALA A 45 -4.84 10.16 13.21
N SER A 46 -4.70 11.07 12.26
CA SER A 46 -5.70 11.32 11.22
C SER A 46 -5.77 10.19 10.19
N ILE A 47 -6.85 10.15 9.42
CA ILE A 47 -7.08 9.16 8.36
C ILE A 47 -7.50 9.86 7.07
N GLY A 48 -6.95 9.39 5.95
CA GLY A 48 -7.38 9.77 4.62
C GLY A 48 -8.32 8.73 4.03
N LEU A 49 -9.46 9.16 3.53
CA LEU A 49 -10.37 8.31 2.77
C LEU A 49 -10.37 8.70 1.30
N MET A 50 -10.37 7.67 0.46
CA MET A 50 -10.35 7.77 -0.99
C MET A 50 -11.62 7.15 -1.59
N PRO A 51 -11.92 7.39 -2.88
CA PRO A 51 -13.19 7.01 -3.47
C PRO A 51 -13.55 5.53 -3.32
N HIS A 52 -12.58 4.62 -3.46
CA HIS A 52 -12.82 3.18 -3.29
C HIS A 52 -13.25 2.79 -1.88
N GLY A 53 -12.67 3.43 -0.86
CA GLY A 53 -13.08 3.24 0.54
C GLY A 53 -14.41 3.93 0.84
N LEU A 54 -14.60 5.16 0.36
CA LEU A 54 -15.84 5.93 0.56
C LEU A 54 -17.05 5.27 -0.09
N ARG A 55 -16.87 4.61 -1.24
CA ARG A 55 -17.95 3.88 -1.91
C ARG A 55 -18.47 2.72 -1.07
N ILE A 56 -17.58 1.97 -0.40
CA ILE A 56 -17.99 0.91 0.54
C ILE A 56 -18.71 1.53 1.74
N LEU A 57 -18.20 2.63 2.29
CA LEU A 57 -18.84 3.33 3.39
C LEU A 57 -20.21 3.94 3.01
N ASP A 58 -20.42 4.25 1.73
CA ASP A 58 -21.72 4.71 1.23
C ASP A 58 -22.73 3.57 1.08
N GLN A 59 -22.27 2.38 0.64
CA GLN A 59 -23.09 1.16 0.71
C GLN A 59 -23.52 0.85 2.15
N LEU A 60 -22.66 1.14 3.13
CA LEU A 60 -22.96 0.99 4.55
C LEU A 60 -23.80 2.15 5.14
N GLY A 61 -24.12 3.18 4.34
CA GLY A 61 -24.99 4.28 4.75
C GLY A 61 -24.36 5.35 5.65
N VAL A 62 -23.05 5.33 5.85
CA VAL A 62 -22.35 6.25 6.77
C VAL A 62 -21.53 7.34 6.07
N CYS A 63 -21.43 7.30 4.74
CA CYS A 63 -20.57 8.18 3.96
C CYS A 63 -20.92 9.67 4.10
N ASP A 64 -22.20 10.04 4.05
CA ASP A 64 -22.60 11.45 4.11
C ASP A 64 -22.27 12.10 5.46
N GLN A 65 -22.45 11.36 6.56
CA GLN A 65 -22.04 11.82 7.89
C GLN A 65 -20.52 11.99 7.98
N ILE A 66 -19.74 11.08 7.39
CA ILE A 66 -18.27 11.19 7.33
C ILE A 66 -17.85 12.43 6.54
N LEU A 67 -18.43 12.64 5.36
CA LEU A 67 -18.13 13.79 4.51
C LEU A 67 -18.53 15.11 5.16
N GLY A 68 -19.54 15.12 6.03
CA GLY A 68 -19.93 16.31 6.82
C GLY A 68 -18.92 16.72 7.90
N LEU A 69 -17.91 15.89 8.21
CA LEU A 69 -16.90 16.19 9.23
C LEU A 69 -15.67 16.93 8.67
N THR A 70 -15.57 17.05 7.35
CA THR A 70 -14.31 17.39 6.68
C THR A 70 -14.54 18.08 5.35
N ALA A 71 -13.52 18.80 4.89
CA ALA A 71 -13.51 19.36 3.54
C ALA A 71 -12.83 18.39 2.56
N PRO A 72 -13.28 18.33 1.30
CA PRO A 72 -12.53 17.69 0.23
C PRO A 72 -11.14 18.33 0.03
N MET A 73 -10.16 17.51 -0.35
CA MET A 73 -8.89 18.03 -0.84
C MET A 73 -9.05 18.55 -2.27
N HIS A 74 -8.42 19.68 -2.56
CA HIS A 74 -8.46 20.33 -3.88
C HIS A 74 -7.09 20.31 -4.56
N THR A 75 -6.05 20.69 -3.83
CA THR A 75 -4.70 20.84 -4.36
C THR A 75 -3.68 20.08 -3.53
N SER A 76 -2.61 19.64 -4.18
CA SER A 76 -1.42 19.07 -3.54
C SER A 76 -0.17 19.77 -4.06
N MET A 77 0.68 20.22 -3.14
CA MET A 77 1.88 21.00 -3.45
C MET A 77 3.14 20.26 -3.00
N SER A 78 4.05 20.02 -3.93
CA SER A 78 5.38 19.48 -3.61
C SER A 78 6.36 20.62 -3.38
N ARG A 79 7.10 20.52 -2.27
CA ARG A 79 7.95 21.58 -1.74
C ARG A 79 9.38 21.13 -1.50
N LEU A 80 10.29 22.06 -1.67
CA LEU A 80 11.70 21.92 -1.31
C LEU A 80 11.90 22.15 0.19
N PRO A 81 13.04 21.76 0.78
CA PRO A 81 13.31 21.94 2.21
C PRO A 81 13.22 23.38 2.71
N SER A 82 13.35 24.36 1.80
CA SER A 82 13.16 25.78 2.09
C SER A 82 11.68 26.21 2.15
N GLY A 83 10.74 25.29 1.99
CA GLY A 83 9.30 25.57 1.88
C GLY A 83 8.85 25.99 0.47
N LYS A 84 9.80 26.31 -0.42
CA LYS A 84 9.52 26.76 -1.79
C LYS A 84 8.79 25.66 -2.58
N LYS A 85 7.63 26.01 -3.12
CA LYS A 85 6.84 25.17 -4.02
C LYS A 85 7.57 24.96 -5.35
N PHE A 86 7.69 23.71 -5.79
CA PHE A 86 8.23 23.38 -7.13
C PHE A 86 7.23 22.64 -8.01
N ARG A 87 6.13 22.17 -7.42
CA ARG A 87 5.00 21.58 -8.16
C ARG A 87 3.70 21.86 -7.42
N GLU A 88 2.67 22.16 -8.19
CA GLU A 88 1.28 22.21 -7.74
C GLU A 88 0.45 21.27 -8.61
N SER A 89 -0.49 20.56 -8.00
CA SER A 89 -1.29 19.54 -8.67
C SER A 89 -2.76 19.62 -8.24
N GLN A 90 -3.67 19.58 -9.22
CA GLN A 90 -5.12 19.59 -9.01
C GLN A 90 -5.74 18.19 -9.02
N VAL A 91 -4.89 17.14 -9.00
CA VAL A 91 -5.32 15.74 -8.98
C VAL A 91 -6.37 15.46 -7.89
N PRO A 92 -6.25 15.95 -6.62
CA PRO A 92 -7.28 15.70 -5.61
C PRO A 92 -8.69 16.19 -6.02
N ALA A 93 -8.79 17.39 -6.60
CA ALA A 93 -10.05 17.92 -7.11
C ALA A 93 -10.60 17.10 -8.30
N GLU A 94 -9.73 16.70 -9.22
CA GLU A 94 -10.12 15.93 -10.41
C GLU A 94 -10.57 14.50 -10.06
N ILE A 95 -10.01 13.89 -9.02
CA ILE A 95 -10.46 12.58 -8.52
C ILE A 95 -11.93 12.64 -8.08
N ALA A 96 -12.35 13.72 -7.43
CA ALA A 96 -13.74 13.90 -7.01
C ALA A 96 -14.69 13.92 -8.21
N LYS A 97 -14.33 14.67 -9.26
CA LYS A 97 -15.10 14.74 -10.51
C LYS A 97 -15.15 13.39 -11.24
N ARG A 98 -14.01 12.68 -11.27
CA ARG A 98 -13.89 11.41 -12.00
C ARG A 98 -14.69 10.28 -11.35
N HIS A 99 -14.64 10.16 -10.02
CA HIS A 99 -15.15 8.99 -9.32
C HIS A 99 -16.42 9.25 -8.50
N GLY A 100 -16.86 10.50 -8.39
CA GLY A 100 -18.06 10.91 -7.64
C GLY A 100 -17.87 10.95 -6.12
N TYR A 101 -16.67 10.64 -5.62
CA TYR A 101 -16.29 10.73 -4.21
C TYR A 101 -14.97 11.50 -4.10
N PRO A 102 -14.79 12.35 -3.07
CA PRO A 102 -13.56 13.13 -2.93
C PRO A 102 -12.42 12.34 -2.31
N VAL A 103 -11.20 12.91 -2.35
CA VAL A 103 -10.15 12.58 -1.38
C VAL A 103 -10.36 13.47 -0.16
N THR A 104 -10.44 12.90 1.04
CA THR A 104 -10.66 13.70 2.26
C THR A 104 -9.85 13.19 3.44
N PHE A 105 -9.62 14.06 4.42
CA PHE A 105 -8.74 13.81 5.55
C PHE A 105 -9.27 14.42 6.84
N PHE A 106 -9.39 13.61 7.88
CA PHE A 106 -10.03 13.99 9.14
C PHE A 106 -9.51 13.16 10.33
N GLU A 107 -10.03 13.40 11.53
CA GLU A 107 -9.59 12.67 12.71
C GLU A 107 -10.08 11.22 12.64
N ARG A 108 -9.17 10.24 12.85
CA ARG A 108 -9.57 8.83 12.89
C ARG A 108 -10.57 8.55 14.01
N GLU A 109 -10.52 9.31 15.10
CA GLU A 109 -11.51 9.26 16.19
C GLU A 109 -12.93 9.53 15.66
N GLU A 110 -13.09 10.53 14.79
CA GLU A 110 -14.37 10.90 14.18
C GLU A 110 -14.89 9.77 13.29
N LEU A 111 -14.02 9.09 12.52
CA LEU A 111 -14.43 7.90 11.74
C LEU A 111 -14.95 6.78 12.65
N LEU A 112 -14.20 6.46 13.71
CA LEU A 112 -14.60 5.41 14.65
C LEU A 112 -15.93 5.76 15.33
N ARG A 113 -16.14 7.04 15.64
CA ARG A 113 -17.39 7.52 16.23
C ARG A 113 -18.56 7.33 15.30
N VAL A 114 -18.46 7.76 14.04
CA VAL A 114 -19.52 7.55 13.05
C VAL A 114 -19.81 6.06 12.88
N LEU A 115 -18.77 5.23 12.74
CA LEU A 115 -18.94 3.79 12.61
C LEU A 115 -19.62 3.19 13.84
N TYR A 116 -19.21 3.57 15.05
CA TYR A 116 -19.78 3.03 16.29
C TYR A 116 -21.23 3.50 16.52
N GLU A 117 -21.52 4.78 16.33
CA GLU A 117 -22.85 5.36 16.58
C GLU A 117 -23.92 4.81 15.63
N ASN A 118 -23.54 4.49 14.38
CA ASN A 118 -24.44 3.94 13.37
C ASN A 118 -24.59 2.41 13.42
N ILE A 119 -23.98 1.72 14.39
CA ILE A 119 -24.31 0.32 14.68
C ILE A 119 -25.45 0.32 15.71
N PRO A 120 -26.66 -0.13 15.35
CA PRO A 120 -27.77 -0.16 16.30
C PRO A 120 -27.59 -1.25 17.37
N ASP A 121 -27.01 -2.38 16.99
CA ASP A 121 -26.86 -3.59 17.83
C ASP A 121 -25.61 -3.48 18.72
N LYS A 122 -25.54 -2.41 19.53
CA LYS A 122 -24.37 -2.06 20.36
C LYS A 122 -24.01 -3.14 21.39
N GLU A 123 -24.97 -3.96 21.78
CA GLU A 123 -24.77 -5.13 22.64
C GLU A 123 -23.81 -6.16 22.03
N ASN A 124 -23.63 -6.18 20.71
CA ASN A 124 -22.65 -7.04 20.06
C ASN A 124 -21.22 -6.49 20.19
N ILE A 125 -21.03 -5.28 20.71
CA ILE A 125 -19.72 -4.65 20.89
C ILE A 125 -19.35 -4.67 22.37
N GLN A 126 -18.39 -5.52 22.73
CA GLN A 126 -17.94 -5.72 24.09
C GLN A 126 -16.59 -5.02 24.31
N THR A 127 -16.60 -3.91 25.05
CA THR A 127 -15.39 -3.18 25.44
C THR A 127 -14.76 -3.79 26.71
N SER A 128 -13.53 -3.37 27.01
CA SER A 128 -12.72 -3.91 28.11
C SER A 128 -12.51 -5.43 28.04
N GLN A 129 -12.63 -6.00 26.84
CA GLN A 129 -12.46 -7.43 26.54
C GLN A 129 -11.15 -7.64 25.79
N GLN A 130 -10.04 -7.68 26.53
CA GLN A 130 -8.76 -8.06 25.93
C GLN A 130 -8.74 -9.57 25.74
N VAL A 131 -8.71 -10.03 24.49
CA VAL A 131 -8.52 -11.45 24.19
C VAL A 131 -7.12 -11.86 24.64
N THR A 132 -7.04 -12.93 25.41
CA THR A 132 -5.80 -13.46 25.99
C THR A 132 -5.48 -14.88 25.49
N ASP A 133 -6.49 -15.64 25.08
CA ASP A 133 -6.31 -17.02 24.63
C ASP A 133 -7.33 -17.41 23.55
N LEU A 134 -6.88 -18.26 22.62
CA LEU A 134 -7.64 -18.78 21.49
C LEU A 134 -7.43 -20.30 21.43
N GLN A 135 -8.51 -21.05 21.57
CA GLN A 135 -8.48 -22.52 21.57
C GLN A 135 -9.26 -23.03 20.35
N LEU A 136 -8.55 -23.68 19.43
CA LEU A 136 -9.15 -24.28 18.24
C LEU A 136 -9.79 -25.62 18.60
N GLY A 137 -11.10 -25.72 18.43
CA GLY A 137 -11.81 -26.99 18.39
C GLY A 137 -12.05 -27.43 16.94
N GLU A 138 -12.70 -28.59 16.79
CA GLU A 138 -13.04 -29.15 15.48
C GLU A 138 -14.00 -28.25 14.69
N ASN A 139 -15.10 -27.83 15.33
CA ASN A 139 -16.16 -27.05 14.70
C ASN A 139 -16.26 -25.59 15.16
N LEU A 140 -15.67 -25.25 16.30
CA LEU A 140 -15.76 -23.91 16.88
C LEU A 140 -14.40 -23.51 17.45
N VAL A 141 -14.15 -22.21 17.49
CA VAL A 141 -13.05 -21.60 18.23
C VAL A 141 -13.58 -21.03 19.53
N THR A 142 -12.89 -21.32 20.63
CA THR A 142 -13.17 -20.74 21.95
C THR A 142 -12.23 -19.57 22.20
N VAL A 143 -12.79 -18.40 22.50
CA VAL A 143 -12.06 -17.15 22.75
C VAL A 143 -12.22 -16.76 24.21
N LYS A 144 -11.10 -16.58 24.92
CA LYS A 144 -11.09 -16.15 26.33
C LYS A 144 -10.50 -14.75 26.46
N THR A 145 -11.02 -14.00 27.43
CA THR A 145 -10.58 -12.63 27.72
C THR A 145 -9.97 -12.50 29.11
N ASN A 146 -9.28 -11.40 29.34
CA ASN A 146 -8.76 -11.00 30.64
C ASN A 146 -9.83 -10.87 31.74
N GLN A 147 -11.10 -10.70 31.37
CA GLN A 147 -12.24 -10.66 32.29
C GLN A 147 -12.79 -12.05 32.65
N GLY A 148 -12.15 -13.14 32.19
CA GLY A 148 -12.63 -14.51 32.41
C GLY A 148 -13.84 -14.90 31.55
N ARG A 149 -14.38 -13.99 30.74
CA ARG A 149 -15.49 -14.28 29.81
C ARG A 149 -15.01 -15.10 28.62
N THR A 150 -15.91 -15.94 28.11
CA THR A 150 -15.65 -16.88 27.02
C THR A 150 -16.72 -16.77 25.94
N TRP A 151 -16.29 -16.76 24.68
CA TRP A 151 -17.14 -16.82 23.50
C TRP A 151 -16.77 -18.01 22.63
N LYS A 152 -17.74 -18.51 21.85
CA LYS A 152 -17.53 -19.57 20.87
C LYS A 152 -18.19 -19.19 19.55
N ALA A 153 -17.47 -19.40 18.46
CA ALA A 153 -17.97 -19.17 17.10
C ALA A 153 -17.23 -20.06 16.10
N PRO A 154 -17.82 -20.35 14.93
CA PRO A 154 -17.17 -21.12 13.88
C PRO A 154 -16.00 -20.37 13.24
N ILE A 155 -15.95 -19.04 13.34
CA ILE A 155 -14.92 -18.18 12.74
C ILE A 155 -14.47 -17.09 13.72
N VAL A 156 -13.15 -16.84 13.78
CA VAL A 156 -12.54 -15.69 14.46
C VAL A 156 -11.76 -14.85 13.48
N VAL A 157 -12.01 -13.54 13.49
CA VAL A 157 -11.35 -12.56 12.63
C VAL A 157 -10.47 -11.64 13.48
N GLY A 158 -9.15 -11.66 13.24
CA GLY A 158 -8.18 -10.78 13.87
C GLY A 158 -8.14 -9.42 13.20
N ALA A 159 -8.75 -8.41 13.83
CA ALA A 159 -8.73 -7.00 13.46
C ALA A 159 -7.91 -6.17 14.47
N ASP A 160 -6.99 -6.82 15.19
CA ASP A 160 -6.25 -6.35 16.37
C ASP A 160 -4.86 -5.75 16.06
N GLY A 161 -4.65 -5.38 14.78
CA GLY A 161 -3.55 -4.53 14.33
C GLY A 161 -2.16 -5.19 14.29
N ILE A 162 -1.12 -4.35 14.21
CA ILE A 162 0.26 -4.81 13.98
C ILE A 162 0.84 -5.64 15.14
N HIS A 163 0.21 -5.67 16.31
CA HIS A 163 0.60 -6.53 17.43
C HIS A 163 -0.40 -7.67 17.70
N SER A 164 -1.13 -8.07 16.66
CA SER A 164 -2.20 -9.08 16.69
C SER A 164 -1.86 -10.33 17.50
N LEU A 165 -2.73 -10.67 18.44
CA LEU A 165 -2.72 -11.94 19.16
C LEU A 165 -3.28 -13.06 18.27
N VAL A 166 -4.30 -12.77 17.45
CA VAL A 166 -4.83 -13.75 16.48
C VAL A 166 -3.73 -14.22 15.54
N ARG A 167 -2.89 -13.31 15.05
CA ARG A 167 -1.74 -13.65 14.20
C ARG A 167 -0.72 -14.52 14.93
N LYS A 168 -0.43 -14.23 16.20
CA LYS A 168 0.45 -15.08 17.02
C LYS A 168 -0.12 -16.48 17.21
N SER A 169 -1.44 -16.62 17.37
CA SER A 169 -2.10 -17.93 17.39
C SER A 169 -2.01 -18.65 16.04
N ILE A 170 -2.20 -17.95 14.93
CA ILE A 170 -1.97 -18.53 13.58
C ILE A 170 -0.54 -19.03 13.44
N TRP A 171 0.45 -18.23 13.88
CA TRP A 171 1.85 -18.59 13.87
C TRP A 171 2.17 -19.85 14.67
N LYS A 172 1.62 -19.97 15.89
CA LYS A 172 1.76 -21.18 16.71
C LYS A 172 1.23 -22.43 16.02
N GLU A 173 0.13 -22.30 15.28
CA GLU A 173 -0.52 -23.42 14.57
C GLU A 173 0.21 -23.81 13.27
N ILE A 174 0.88 -22.88 12.59
CA ILE A 174 1.72 -23.23 11.43
C ILE A 174 3.06 -23.82 11.86
N ASP A 175 3.63 -23.38 12.98
CA ASP A 175 4.90 -23.93 13.49
C ASP A 175 4.79 -25.40 13.88
N GLN A 176 3.61 -25.84 14.33
CA GLN A 176 3.32 -27.26 14.57
C GLN A 176 3.43 -28.12 13.30
N ARG A 177 3.28 -27.51 12.11
CA ARG A 177 3.32 -28.20 10.80
C ARG A 177 4.60 -27.91 10.03
N THR A 178 5.25 -26.78 10.28
CA THR A 178 6.43 -26.32 9.54
C THR A 178 7.31 -25.52 10.49
N GLU A 179 8.41 -26.12 10.94
CA GLU A 179 9.35 -25.50 11.87
C GLU A 179 9.92 -24.19 11.29
N GLY A 180 9.94 -23.14 12.11
CA GLY A 180 10.50 -21.83 11.74
C GLY A 180 9.61 -20.94 10.85
N ALA A 181 8.40 -21.37 10.51
CA ALA A 181 7.47 -20.59 9.69
C ALA A 181 7.09 -19.26 10.34
N SER A 182 6.79 -19.25 11.65
CA SER A 182 6.49 -18.02 12.40
C SER A 182 7.67 -17.06 12.48
N LEU A 183 8.89 -17.59 12.63
CA LEU A 183 10.10 -16.78 12.72
C LEU A 183 10.30 -15.98 11.44
N SER A 184 10.18 -16.65 10.28
CA SER A 184 10.22 -16.02 8.96
C SER A 184 9.16 -14.92 8.82
N GLN A 185 7.92 -15.21 9.21
CA GLN A 185 6.83 -14.21 9.18
C GLN A 185 7.11 -13.02 10.11
N SER A 186 7.63 -13.24 11.32
CA SER A 186 7.89 -12.18 12.29
C SER A 186 9.06 -11.29 11.88
N GLN A 187 10.12 -11.87 11.30
CA GLN A 187 11.30 -11.15 10.81
C GLN A 187 11.01 -10.35 9.52
N ALA A 188 9.89 -10.62 8.85
CA ALA A 188 9.42 -9.80 7.73
C ALA A 188 8.94 -8.41 8.16
N ILE A 189 8.67 -8.19 9.45
CA ILE A 189 8.28 -6.88 9.98
C ILE A 189 9.53 -6.01 10.10
N VAL A 190 9.64 -5.02 9.21
CA VAL A 190 10.75 -4.07 9.17
C VAL A 190 10.26 -2.64 9.30
N ALA A 191 11.10 -1.75 9.80
CA ALA A 191 10.87 -0.31 9.81
C ALA A 191 12.16 0.41 9.38
N ASP A 192 12.13 1.06 8.23
CA ASP A 192 13.20 1.95 7.76
C ASP A 192 12.98 3.40 8.21
N TYR A 193 11.75 3.72 8.62
CA TYR A 193 11.30 5.07 8.97
C TYR A 193 10.51 5.05 10.29
N TYR A 194 10.42 6.21 10.91
CA TYR A 194 9.50 6.52 11.99
C TYR A 194 8.79 7.84 11.67
N CYS A 195 7.65 8.06 12.31
CA CYS A 195 6.81 9.21 12.04
C CYS A 195 6.32 9.82 13.35
N THR A 196 6.48 11.13 13.48
CA THR A 196 5.69 11.90 14.43
C THR A 196 4.55 12.54 13.68
N PHE A 197 3.31 12.25 14.09
CA PHE A 197 2.13 12.86 13.51
C PHE A 197 1.38 13.66 14.57
N GLY A 198 0.62 14.65 14.12
CA GLY A 198 -0.18 15.46 15.02
C GLY A 198 -1.25 16.29 14.31
N VAL A 199 -2.03 16.98 15.14
CA VAL A 199 -3.08 17.90 14.73
C VAL A 199 -2.81 19.24 15.37
N SER A 200 -2.73 20.29 14.56
CA SER A 200 -2.66 21.67 15.04
C SER A 200 -3.94 22.41 14.69
N VAL A 201 -4.43 23.24 15.60
CA VAL A 201 -5.72 23.94 15.42
C VAL A 201 -5.48 25.42 15.59
N TYR A 202 -5.38 26.15 14.49
CA TYR A 202 -5.16 27.59 14.48
C TYR A 202 -5.47 28.17 13.11
N LYS A 203 -5.91 29.42 13.08
CA LYS A 203 -6.03 30.14 11.81
C LYS A 203 -4.63 30.60 11.39
N SER A 204 -4.16 30.16 10.23
CA SER A 204 -2.88 30.59 9.66
C SER A 204 -3.04 31.87 8.85
N ASP A 205 -2.05 32.76 8.90
CA ASP A 205 -1.95 33.94 8.03
C ASP A 205 -1.15 33.64 6.74
N ASP A 206 -0.63 32.41 6.61
CA ASP A 206 0.06 31.95 5.42
C ASP A 206 -0.93 31.76 4.25
N PRO A 207 -0.75 32.46 3.12
CA PRO A 207 -1.70 32.46 2.00
C PRO A 207 -1.80 31.10 1.29
N GLU A 208 -0.83 30.19 1.47
CA GLU A 208 -0.88 28.84 0.89
C GLU A 208 -1.49 27.81 1.84
N PHE A 209 -1.72 28.16 3.11
CA PHE A 209 -2.28 27.28 4.15
C PHE A 209 -3.81 27.25 4.14
N ILE A 210 -4.37 27.05 2.95
CA ILE A 210 -5.81 27.07 2.69
C ILE A 210 -6.46 25.71 2.94
N GLU A 211 -7.75 25.74 3.30
CA GLU A 211 -8.56 24.52 3.47
C GLU A 211 -8.55 23.67 2.19
N GLY A 212 -8.38 22.36 2.33
CA GLY A 212 -8.30 21.41 1.23
C GLY A 212 -6.94 21.36 0.52
N ALA A 213 -5.94 22.15 0.94
CA ALA A 213 -4.58 22.05 0.42
C ALA A 213 -3.73 21.00 1.16
N GLY A 214 -2.96 20.23 0.39
CA GLY A 214 -1.90 19.36 0.87
C GLY A 214 -0.51 19.93 0.56
N HIS A 215 0.44 19.73 1.45
CA HIS A 215 1.85 20.08 1.27
C HIS A 215 2.73 18.88 1.56
N VAL A 216 3.64 18.57 0.65
CA VAL A 216 4.60 17.48 0.79
C VAL A 216 6.01 18.01 0.61
N ASN A 217 6.83 17.95 1.65
CA ASN A 217 8.25 18.32 1.55
C ASN A 217 9.12 17.16 1.12
N PHE A 218 9.97 17.46 0.14
CA PHE A 218 10.91 16.54 -0.46
C PHE A 218 12.33 16.85 0.05
N ASP A 219 12.78 16.14 1.07
CA ASP A 219 14.07 16.40 1.74
C ASP A 219 14.86 15.11 1.98
N HIS A 220 16.16 15.23 2.26
CA HIS A 220 17.04 14.09 2.41
C HIS A 220 16.86 13.39 3.76
N SER A 221 16.51 12.11 3.73
CA SER A 221 16.23 11.25 4.88
C SER A 221 15.08 11.74 5.78
N ARG A 222 14.29 12.71 5.29
CA ARG A 222 13.13 13.26 6.00
C ARG A 222 12.08 13.80 5.03
N SER A 223 10.82 13.81 5.43
CA SER A 223 9.75 14.46 4.67
C SER A 223 8.65 14.93 5.60
N THR A 224 7.94 15.99 5.21
CA THR A 224 6.67 16.34 5.86
C THR A 224 5.51 16.13 4.91
N VAL A 225 4.38 15.70 5.47
CA VAL A 225 3.08 15.72 4.81
C VAL A 225 2.16 16.54 5.69
N VAL A 226 1.59 17.61 5.15
CA VAL A 226 0.64 18.47 5.86
C VAL A 226 -0.64 18.56 5.04
N ILE A 227 -1.78 18.41 5.69
CA ILE A 227 -3.10 18.47 5.06
C ILE A 227 -3.95 19.43 5.87
N ASN A 228 -4.38 20.51 5.23
CA ASN A 228 -5.23 21.53 5.80
C ASN A 228 -6.67 21.10 5.59
N SER A 229 -7.40 20.91 6.68
CA SER A 229 -8.79 20.47 6.68
C SER A 229 -9.68 21.54 7.31
N SER A 230 -10.98 21.25 7.34
CA SER A 230 -11.98 22.16 7.86
C SER A 230 -11.75 22.56 9.31
N ARG A 231 -12.35 23.69 9.72
CA ARG A 231 -12.30 24.20 11.10
C ARG A 231 -10.87 24.49 11.57
N ASN A 232 -10.02 24.97 10.66
CA ASN A 232 -8.62 25.34 10.93
C ASN A 232 -7.77 24.17 11.50
N LYS A 233 -8.12 22.93 11.14
CA LYS A 233 -7.33 21.75 11.54
C LYS A 233 -6.23 21.49 10.51
N HIS A 234 -5.00 21.40 10.98
CA HIS A 234 -3.82 21.09 10.19
C HIS A 234 -3.26 19.74 10.63
N PHE A 235 -3.45 18.72 9.80
CA PHE A 235 -2.91 17.40 10.04
C PHE A 235 -1.49 17.33 9.50
N TRP A 236 -0.53 16.94 10.32
CA TRP A 236 0.86 16.90 9.89
C TRP A 236 1.56 15.60 10.29
N PHE A 237 2.50 15.21 9.45
CA PHE A 237 3.36 14.04 9.59
C PHE A 237 4.78 14.49 9.32
N LEU A 238 5.68 14.33 10.29
CA LEU A 238 7.11 14.38 10.06
C LEU A 238 7.65 12.96 10.04
N ILE A 239 8.10 12.54 8.86
CA ILE A 239 8.62 11.20 8.60
C ILE A 239 10.14 11.30 8.51
N LEU A 240 10.83 10.50 9.32
CA LEU A 240 12.28 10.51 9.47
C LEU A 240 12.82 9.10 9.25
N LYS A 241 13.95 9.01 8.57
CA LYS A 241 14.63 7.73 8.33
C LYS A 241 15.41 7.31 9.58
N PHE A 242 15.40 6.02 9.89
CA PHE A 242 16.37 5.47 10.84
C PHE A 242 17.78 5.42 10.23
N ASN A 243 18.80 5.52 11.09
CA ASN A 243 20.19 5.30 10.69
C ASN A 243 20.42 3.86 10.19
N GLU A 244 19.69 2.91 10.76
CA GLU A 244 19.72 1.49 10.40
C GLU A 244 18.31 0.92 10.38
N ARG A 245 18.07 -0.05 9.48
CA ARG A 245 16.80 -0.77 9.41
C ARG A 245 16.52 -1.45 10.75
N LYS A 246 15.31 -1.26 11.25
CA LYS A 246 14.81 -1.98 12.42
C LYS A 246 14.00 -3.19 11.98
N THR A 247 14.13 -4.29 12.71
CA THR A 247 13.42 -5.54 12.45
C THR A 247 12.83 -6.04 13.77
N TYR A 248 11.62 -6.59 13.73
CA TYR A 248 11.00 -7.18 14.91
C TYR A 248 11.88 -8.30 15.51
N PRO A 249 12.00 -8.42 16.84
CA PRO A 249 11.29 -7.66 17.89
C PRO A 249 11.96 -6.33 18.28
N ASN A 250 13.09 -5.97 17.66
CA ASN A 250 13.93 -4.83 18.05
C ASN A 250 13.48 -3.49 17.42
N ILE A 251 12.16 -3.29 17.27
CA ILE A 251 11.59 -2.03 16.79
C ILE A 251 11.33 -1.13 18.01
N PRO A 252 11.86 0.11 18.04
CA PRO A 252 11.76 0.97 19.21
C PRO A 252 10.32 1.44 19.45
N ARG A 253 10.04 1.76 20.72
CA ARG A 253 8.87 2.54 21.13
C ARG A 253 9.32 3.93 21.49
N PHE A 254 8.47 4.91 21.20
CA PHE A 254 8.77 6.31 21.43
C PHE A 254 7.93 6.85 22.58
N GLY A 255 8.54 7.69 23.41
CA GLY A 255 7.89 8.44 24.47
C GLY A 255 7.89 9.94 24.20
N GLU A 256 7.42 10.70 25.18
CA GLU A 256 7.34 12.16 25.11
C GLU A 256 8.71 12.81 24.86
N LYS A 257 9.76 12.36 25.56
CA LYS A 257 11.13 12.86 25.40
C LYS A 257 11.66 12.69 23.97
N ASP A 258 11.33 11.59 23.30
CA ASP A 258 11.74 11.35 21.91
C ASP A 258 11.07 12.36 20.97
N MET A 259 9.79 12.67 21.22
CA MET A 259 9.05 13.66 20.44
C MET A 259 9.58 15.08 20.65
N GLU A 260 9.90 15.46 21.89
CA GLU A 260 10.49 16.77 22.19
C GLU A 260 11.84 16.95 21.50
N LYS A 261 12.71 15.93 21.55
CA LYS A 261 13.99 15.92 20.86
C LYS A 261 13.80 16.06 19.35
N MET A 262 12.93 15.25 18.77
CA MET A 262 12.59 15.31 17.34
C MET A 262 12.12 16.71 16.94
N ALA A 263 11.27 17.33 17.75
CA ALA A 263 10.74 18.66 17.47
C ALA A 263 11.82 19.73 17.54
N ALA A 264 12.72 19.66 18.53
CA ALA A 264 13.84 20.57 18.64
C ALA A 264 14.81 20.47 17.46
N GLU A 265 15.12 19.25 17.00
CA GLU A 265 16.01 18.98 15.86
C GLU A 265 15.43 19.41 14.51
N ASN A 266 14.11 19.51 14.40
CA ASN A 266 13.41 19.82 13.14
C ASN A 266 12.63 21.15 13.17
N LYS A 267 12.86 22.00 14.19
CA LYS A 267 12.14 23.26 14.37
C LYS A 267 12.26 24.22 13.16
N ASP A 268 13.43 24.24 12.52
CA ASP A 268 13.76 25.14 11.42
C ASP A 268 13.31 24.58 10.05
N LEU A 269 12.69 23.40 10.03
CA LEU A 269 12.15 22.82 8.80
C LEU A 269 10.96 23.65 8.32
N MET A 270 11.06 24.15 7.09
CA MET A 270 9.98 24.90 6.47
C MET A 270 8.93 23.97 5.87
N VAL A 271 7.67 24.17 6.25
CA VAL A 271 6.52 23.49 5.64
C VAL A 271 6.12 24.21 4.36
N THR A 272 6.06 25.54 4.41
CA THR A 272 5.89 26.49 3.31
C THR A 272 6.95 27.58 3.43
N GLU A 273 6.96 28.60 2.57
CA GLU A 273 7.89 29.73 2.72
C GLU A 273 7.59 30.62 3.96
N HIS A 274 6.41 30.44 4.58
CA HIS A 274 5.95 31.27 5.71
C HIS A 274 5.64 30.48 6.98
N THR A 275 5.47 29.16 6.89
CA THR A 275 5.11 28.29 8.02
C THR A 275 6.23 27.29 8.27
N SER A 276 6.76 27.28 9.50
CA SER A 276 7.75 26.31 9.95
C SER A 276 7.10 25.11 10.65
N PHE A 277 7.85 24.02 10.81
CA PHE A 277 7.43 22.90 11.65
C PHE A 277 7.30 23.31 13.12
N ALA A 278 8.11 24.26 13.61
CA ALA A 278 7.97 24.78 14.97
C ALA A 278 6.61 25.43 15.22
N ASP A 279 6.02 26.09 14.21
CA ASP A 279 4.69 26.69 14.32
C ASP A 279 3.61 25.62 14.46
N LEU A 280 3.66 24.59 13.61
CA LEU A 280 2.78 23.42 13.75
C LEU A 280 2.93 22.77 15.12
N TRP A 281 4.17 22.53 15.56
CA TRP A 281 4.45 21.91 16.84
C TRP A 281 3.89 22.73 18.00
N ARG A 282 4.08 24.05 18.01
CA ARG A 282 3.58 24.95 19.07
C ARG A 282 2.06 24.95 19.17
N MET A 283 1.37 24.88 18.03
CA MET A 283 -0.10 24.94 17.96
C MET A 283 -0.78 23.57 18.01
N ARG A 284 -0.04 22.49 18.30
CA ARG A 284 -0.57 21.12 18.31
C ARG A 284 -1.52 20.90 19.49
N THR A 285 -2.58 20.15 19.24
CA THR A 285 -3.55 19.69 20.25
C THR A 285 -3.39 18.20 20.55
N LYS A 286 -2.88 17.44 19.57
CA LYS A 286 -2.63 16.00 19.65
C LYS A 286 -1.34 15.68 18.90
N CYS A 287 -0.53 14.77 19.43
CA CYS A 287 0.59 14.19 18.70
C CYS A 287 0.95 12.80 19.24
N ALA A 288 1.53 11.98 18.37
CA ALA A 288 2.18 10.73 18.77
C ALA A 288 3.30 10.39 17.79
N MET A 289 4.23 9.57 18.26
CA MET A 289 5.38 9.11 17.48
C MET A 289 5.40 7.60 17.43
N VAL A 290 5.54 7.07 16.22
CA VAL A 290 5.47 5.63 15.95
C VAL A 290 6.53 5.20 14.96
N PRO A 291 7.07 3.98 15.07
CA PRO A 291 7.77 3.37 13.95
C PRO A 291 6.79 3.21 12.76
N LEU A 292 7.32 3.24 11.54
CA LEU A 292 6.54 2.92 10.35
C LEU A 292 6.87 1.49 9.93
N GLU A 293 6.18 0.52 10.53
CA GLU A 293 6.36 -0.87 10.13
C GLU A 293 5.81 -1.11 8.71
N GLU A 294 6.56 -1.87 7.91
CA GLU A 294 6.22 -2.29 6.55
C GLU A 294 6.18 -3.81 6.52
N VAL A 295 5.01 -4.41 6.26
CA VAL A 295 4.88 -5.86 6.10
C VAL A 295 3.60 -6.23 5.35
N VAL A 296 3.68 -7.25 4.51
CA VAL A 296 2.51 -8.00 4.02
C VAL A 296 2.81 -9.46 4.31
N PHE A 297 2.12 -10.04 5.30
CA PHE A 297 2.39 -11.42 5.71
C PHE A 297 2.04 -12.41 4.60
N ASP A 298 2.68 -13.58 4.59
CA ASP A 298 2.34 -14.63 3.62
C ASP A 298 1.20 -15.52 4.07
N VAL A 299 1.00 -15.63 5.38
CA VAL A 299 -0.03 -16.46 6.00
C VAL A 299 -1.03 -15.56 6.70
N TRP A 300 -2.26 -15.52 6.20
CA TRP A 300 -3.33 -14.69 6.75
C TRP A 300 -4.39 -15.49 7.50
N HIS A 301 -4.33 -16.82 7.46
CA HIS A 301 -5.35 -17.67 8.05
C HIS A 301 -4.79 -19.04 8.41
N THR A 302 -5.47 -19.71 9.33
CA THR A 302 -5.35 -21.14 9.55
C THR A 302 -6.63 -21.66 10.19
N ASN A 303 -7.09 -22.84 9.79
CA ASN A 303 -8.31 -23.44 10.31
C ASN A 303 -9.47 -22.42 10.28
N ARG A 304 -9.91 -21.99 11.46
CA ARG A 304 -11.06 -21.09 11.68
C ARG A 304 -10.64 -19.65 12.06
N LEU A 305 -9.36 -19.31 11.92
CA LEU A 305 -8.80 -17.98 12.17
C LEU A 305 -8.42 -17.29 10.86
N VAL A 306 -8.73 -15.99 10.74
CA VAL A 306 -8.32 -15.16 9.59
C VAL A 306 -7.96 -13.74 10.04
N LEU A 307 -7.03 -13.09 9.34
CA LEU A 307 -6.55 -11.73 9.62
C LEU A 307 -7.21 -10.68 8.71
N LEU A 308 -7.40 -9.48 9.27
CA LEU A 308 -8.05 -8.34 8.62
C LEU A 308 -7.35 -7.01 8.93
N GLY A 309 -6.93 -6.30 7.89
CA GLY A 309 -6.30 -4.98 7.99
C GLY A 309 -4.86 -5.06 8.50
N ASP A 310 -4.49 -4.17 9.43
CA ASP A 310 -3.13 -4.06 9.99
C ASP A 310 -2.61 -5.34 10.65
N SER A 311 -3.48 -6.30 10.98
CA SER A 311 -3.07 -7.62 11.45
C SER A 311 -2.50 -8.49 10.33
N ALA A 312 -2.92 -8.30 9.07
CA ALA A 312 -2.45 -9.01 7.89
C ALA A 312 -1.39 -8.24 7.09
N HIS A 313 -1.44 -6.91 7.13
CA HIS A 313 -0.58 -6.05 6.32
C HIS A 313 -0.44 -4.65 6.91
N LYS A 314 0.78 -4.14 7.02
CA LYS A 314 1.07 -2.78 7.48
C LYS A 314 1.78 -2.00 6.39
N VAL A 315 1.27 -0.80 6.13
CA VAL A 315 1.75 0.09 5.07
C VAL A 315 2.15 1.44 5.66
N THR A 316 3.14 2.10 5.06
CA THR A 316 3.48 3.49 5.40
C THR A 316 2.32 4.44 5.06
N PRO A 317 2.24 5.62 5.71
CA PRO A 317 1.07 6.51 5.59
C PRO A 317 1.05 7.34 4.30
N ASN A 318 2.17 7.46 3.57
CA ASN A 318 2.33 8.41 2.47
C ASN A 318 1.30 8.28 1.33
N ALA A 319 0.83 7.07 1.04
CA ALA A 319 -0.23 6.86 0.04
C ALA A 319 -1.66 6.90 0.62
N GLY A 320 -1.82 7.05 1.95
CA GLY A 320 -3.13 7.03 2.62
C GLY A 320 -3.86 5.68 2.58
N GLN A 321 -3.18 4.56 2.28
CA GLN A 321 -3.86 3.29 1.98
C GLN A 321 -4.15 2.37 3.17
N GLY A 322 -3.63 2.65 4.37
CA GLY A 322 -3.86 1.74 5.52
C GLY A 322 -5.34 1.53 5.83
N GLY A 323 -6.07 2.62 6.06
CA GLY A 323 -7.52 2.58 6.34
C GLY A 323 -8.35 2.10 5.15
N ASN A 324 -8.07 2.61 3.95
CA ASN A 324 -8.80 2.21 2.74
C ASN A 324 -8.64 0.70 2.46
N SER A 325 -7.42 0.16 2.56
CA SER A 325 -7.15 -1.27 2.38
C SER A 325 -7.87 -2.13 3.42
N ALA A 326 -7.95 -1.66 4.67
CA ALA A 326 -8.71 -2.35 5.72
C ALA A 326 -10.22 -2.42 5.41
N ILE A 327 -10.80 -1.34 4.90
CA ILE A 327 -12.20 -1.27 4.47
C ILE A 327 -12.45 -2.23 3.30
N GLU A 328 -11.57 -2.24 2.28
CA GLU A 328 -11.66 -3.18 1.17
C GLU A 328 -11.57 -4.64 1.61
N SER A 329 -10.62 -4.95 2.51
CA SER A 329 -10.45 -6.31 3.03
C SER A 329 -11.71 -6.75 3.81
N ALA A 330 -12.39 -5.84 4.52
CA ALA A 330 -13.64 -6.14 5.20
C ALA A 330 -14.75 -6.49 4.19
N ALA A 331 -14.87 -5.72 3.10
CA ALA A 331 -15.83 -5.97 2.03
C ALA A 331 -15.63 -7.33 1.35
N VAL A 332 -14.39 -7.66 0.96
CA VAL A 332 -14.09 -8.94 0.29
C VAL A 332 -14.35 -10.13 1.20
N LEU A 333 -13.93 -10.05 2.47
CA LEU A 333 -14.15 -11.15 3.42
C LEU A 333 -15.65 -11.37 3.64
N VAL A 334 -16.44 -10.31 3.85
CA VAL A 334 -17.88 -10.47 4.07
C VAL A 334 -18.61 -11.00 2.83
N ASN A 335 -18.20 -10.62 1.61
CA ASN A 335 -18.85 -11.14 0.40
C ASN A 335 -18.73 -12.66 0.31
N LEU A 336 -17.58 -13.20 0.70
CA LEU A 336 -17.34 -14.64 0.73
C LEU A 336 -18.13 -15.32 1.85
N LEU A 337 -18.19 -14.71 3.04
CA LEU A 337 -18.98 -15.23 4.17
C LEU A 337 -20.48 -15.19 3.87
N HIS A 338 -20.98 -14.12 3.27
CA HIS A 338 -22.38 -13.96 2.89
C HIS A 338 -22.80 -15.03 1.87
N LYS A 339 -21.97 -15.28 0.85
CA LYS A 339 -22.20 -16.36 -0.12
C LYS A 339 -22.24 -17.73 0.57
N ALA A 340 -21.27 -18.01 1.44
CA ALA A 340 -21.24 -19.28 2.19
C ALA A 340 -22.46 -19.45 3.12
N LYS A 341 -22.84 -18.39 3.84
CA LYS A 341 -24.05 -18.39 4.68
C LYS A 341 -25.31 -18.63 3.84
N THR A 342 -25.42 -18.01 2.68
CA THR A 342 -26.58 -18.19 1.78
C THR A 342 -26.67 -19.64 1.30
N SER A 343 -25.54 -20.28 0.99
CA SER A 343 -25.50 -21.67 0.53
C SER A 343 -25.74 -22.69 1.64
N HIS A 344 -25.28 -22.44 2.87
CA HIS A 344 -25.30 -23.41 3.97
C HIS A 344 -26.31 -23.08 5.07
N GLY A 345 -27.04 -21.97 4.96
CA GLY A 345 -27.98 -21.42 5.95
C GLY A 345 -27.31 -20.76 7.16
N ASN A 346 -26.21 -21.32 7.65
CA ASN A 346 -25.45 -20.81 8.79
C ASN A 346 -23.95 -21.14 8.64
N LEU A 347 -23.06 -20.26 9.09
CA LEU A 347 -21.61 -20.48 9.00
C LEU A 347 -21.11 -21.64 9.89
N GLU A 348 -21.86 -22.05 10.90
CA GLU A 348 -21.54 -23.23 11.72
C GLU A 348 -21.62 -24.56 10.96
N ASN A 349 -22.39 -24.60 9.87
CA ASN A 349 -22.54 -25.79 9.05
C ASN A 349 -21.34 -26.01 8.12
N LEU A 350 -20.40 -25.05 8.05
CA LEU A 350 -19.19 -25.18 7.26
C LEU A 350 -18.16 -26.05 7.98
N ASN A 351 -17.64 -27.04 7.27
CA ASN A 351 -16.51 -27.82 7.74
C ASN A 351 -15.19 -27.04 7.58
N THR A 352 -14.12 -27.54 8.21
CA THR A 352 -12.81 -26.87 8.22
C THR A 352 -12.20 -26.71 6.82
N ALA A 353 -12.44 -27.64 5.90
CA ALA A 353 -11.93 -27.54 4.53
C ALA A 353 -12.63 -26.44 3.74
N GLU A 354 -13.95 -26.30 3.89
CA GLU A 354 -14.73 -25.23 3.25
C GLU A 354 -14.31 -23.85 3.77
N ILE A 355 -14.12 -23.69 5.07
CA ILE A 355 -13.63 -22.45 5.67
C ILE A 355 -12.20 -22.13 5.19
N THR A 356 -11.34 -23.15 5.12
CA THR A 356 -9.97 -22.97 4.61
C THR A 356 -9.97 -22.50 3.16
N ASN A 357 -10.82 -23.09 2.31
CA ASN A 357 -10.99 -22.68 0.91
C ASN A 357 -11.54 -21.24 0.81
N LEU A 358 -12.49 -20.88 1.68
CA LEU A 358 -13.01 -19.51 1.77
C LEU A 358 -11.91 -18.50 2.08
N PHE A 359 -11.11 -18.78 3.12
CA PHE A 359 -10.00 -17.90 3.49
C PHE A 359 -8.89 -17.87 2.44
N GLN A 360 -8.65 -18.98 1.74
CA GLN A 360 -7.69 -19.02 0.64
C GLN A 360 -8.13 -18.12 -0.53
N LYS A 361 -9.43 -18.10 -0.87
CA LYS A 361 -9.99 -17.17 -1.87
C LYS A 361 -9.85 -15.72 -1.43
N TYR A 362 -10.16 -15.42 -0.16
CA TYR A 362 -9.94 -14.08 0.42
C TYR A 362 -8.47 -13.64 0.32
N HIS A 363 -7.56 -14.51 0.75
CA HIS A 363 -6.12 -14.26 0.72
C HIS A 363 -5.60 -14.05 -0.71
N ALA A 364 -5.98 -14.90 -1.67
CA ALA A 364 -5.56 -14.79 -3.06
C ALA A 364 -6.05 -13.49 -3.71
N ASN A 365 -7.29 -13.09 -3.43
CA ASN A 365 -7.86 -11.84 -3.93
C ASN A 365 -7.16 -10.61 -3.35
N ARG A 366 -6.97 -10.58 -2.02
CA ARG A 366 -6.47 -9.38 -1.32
C ARG A 366 -4.96 -9.24 -1.36
N LYS A 367 -4.18 -10.32 -1.26
CA LYS A 367 -2.72 -10.23 -1.09
C LYS A 367 -2.03 -9.51 -2.23
N ILE A 368 -2.43 -9.76 -3.49
CA ILE A 368 -1.85 -9.10 -4.67
C ILE A 368 -2.10 -7.60 -4.59
N ARG A 369 -3.36 -7.20 -4.43
CA ARG A 369 -3.78 -5.80 -4.35
C ARG A 369 -3.12 -5.07 -3.17
N VAL A 370 -3.09 -5.68 -1.99
CA VAL A 370 -2.44 -5.10 -0.80
C VAL A 370 -0.92 -4.98 -0.99
N LYS A 371 -0.28 -5.93 -1.67
CA LYS A 371 1.16 -5.87 -1.96
C LYS A 371 1.48 -4.68 -2.86
N GLU A 372 0.69 -4.45 -3.91
CA GLU A 372 0.82 -3.27 -4.77
C GLU A 372 0.62 -1.96 -3.99
N MET A 373 -0.40 -1.90 -3.12
CA MET A 373 -0.63 -0.75 -2.23
C MET A 373 0.56 -0.47 -1.32
N SER A 374 1.08 -1.53 -0.68
CA SER A 374 2.20 -1.44 0.22
C SER A 374 3.45 -0.97 -0.50
N GLN A 375 3.72 -1.51 -1.68
CA GLN A 375 4.89 -1.16 -2.50
C GLN A 375 4.83 0.28 -3.01
N THR A 376 3.66 0.73 -3.47
CA THR A 376 3.45 2.12 -3.90
C THR A 376 3.65 3.09 -2.73
N SER A 377 3.08 2.81 -1.56
CA SER A 377 3.27 3.66 -0.38
C SER A 377 4.73 3.69 0.10
N ALA A 378 5.38 2.52 0.09
CA ALA A 378 6.80 2.37 0.41
C ALA A 378 7.70 3.17 -0.55
N PHE A 379 7.37 3.18 -1.84
CA PHE A 379 8.06 3.96 -2.85
C PHE A 379 7.87 5.47 -2.61
N LEU A 380 6.64 5.93 -2.40
CA LEU A 380 6.35 7.35 -2.13
C LEU A 380 7.06 7.85 -0.87
N THR A 381 7.12 7.03 0.18
CA THR A 381 7.86 7.35 1.42
C THR A 381 9.33 7.65 1.13
N ARG A 382 9.99 6.77 0.35
CA ARG A 382 11.40 6.89 -0.02
C ARG A 382 11.65 8.01 -1.04
N LEU A 383 10.68 8.25 -1.92
CA LEU A 383 10.72 9.33 -2.91
C LEU A 383 10.66 10.70 -2.21
N HIS A 384 9.70 10.89 -1.30
CA HIS A 384 9.56 12.13 -0.53
C HIS A 384 10.76 12.33 0.39
N ALA A 385 11.24 11.29 1.06
CA ALA A 385 12.44 11.34 1.90
C ALA A 385 13.77 11.31 1.12
N GLN A 386 13.74 11.38 -0.22
CA GLN A 386 14.93 11.43 -1.10
C GLN A 386 16.03 10.47 -0.65
N ASP A 387 15.62 9.21 -0.47
CA ASP A 387 16.37 8.22 0.29
C ASP A 387 17.74 7.89 -0.32
N ASN A 388 17.90 8.19 -1.61
CA ASN A 388 19.18 8.16 -2.31
C ASN A 388 19.22 9.22 -3.43
N ARG A 389 20.42 9.42 -4.01
CA ARG A 389 20.64 10.43 -5.06
C ARG A 389 19.74 10.24 -6.28
N MET A 390 19.44 9.00 -6.66
CA MET A 390 18.57 8.73 -7.79
C MET A 390 17.13 9.14 -7.49
N LEU A 391 16.60 8.79 -6.31
CA LEU A 391 15.26 9.20 -5.88
C LEU A 391 15.14 10.72 -5.71
N LYS A 392 16.21 11.40 -5.30
CA LYS A 392 16.28 12.86 -5.32
C LYS A 392 16.10 13.43 -6.72
N VAL A 393 16.81 12.87 -7.72
CA VAL A 393 16.69 13.29 -9.12
C VAL A 393 15.29 13.00 -9.65
N VAL A 394 14.75 11.80 -9.40
CA VAL A 394 13.39 11.43 -9.81
C VAL A 394 12.36 12.38 -9.21
N GLY A 395 12.37 12.57 -7.89
CA GLY A 395 11.38 13.39 -7.18
C GLY A 395 11.41 14.87 -7.55
N ARG A 396 12.61 15.45 -7.74
CA ARG A 396 12.76 16.89 -8.03
C ARG A 396 12.73 17.23 -9.53
N HIS A 397 13.16 16.32 -10.39
CA HIS A 397 13.45 16.62 -11.80
C HIS A 397 12.77 15.71 -12.81
N VAL A 398 12.11 14.63 -12.40
CA VAL A 398 11.36 13.77 -13.34
C VAL A 398 9.88 13.84 -13.03
N PHE A 399 9.51 13.66 -11.76
CA PHE A 399 8.12 13.63 -11.32
C PHE A 399 7.32 14.88 -11.70
N PRO A 400 7.87 16.12 -11.63
CA PRO A 400 7.13 17.31 -12.09
C PRO A 400 6.79 17.33 -13.59
N PHE A 401 7.55 16.61 -14.43
CA PHE A 401 7.34 16.61 -15.89
C PHE A 401 6.31 15.57 -16.36
N LEU A 402 5.92 14.62 -15.50
CA LEU A 402 4.89 13.64 -15.84
C LEU A 402 3.51 14.29 -16.00
N GLY A 403 3.29 15.42 -15.32
CA GLY A 403 2.04 16.17 -15.36
C GLY A 403 0.90 15.50 -14.58
N ASP A 404 -0.17 16.25 -14.38
CA ASP A 404 -1.32 15.78 -13.59
C ASP A 404 -2.09 14.65 -14.27
N ASP A 405 -2.14 14.58 -15.61
CA ASP A 405 -2.83 13.49 -16.32
C ASP A 405 -2.23 12.12 -15.99
N PHE A 406 -0.91 12.01 -15.91
CA PHE A 406 -0.22 10.77 -15.56
C PHE A 406 -0.61 10.32 -14.14
N ASP A 407 -0.49 11.24 -13.17
CA ASP A 407 -0.82 10.95 -11.77
C ASP A 407 -2.30 10.62 -11.59
N LEU A 408 -3.18 11.40 -12.24
CA LEU A 408 -4.61 11.24 -12.17
C LEU A 408 -5.05 9.89 -12.75
N ASN A 409 -4.44 9.44 -13.85
CA ASN A 409 -4.69 8.13 -14.42
C ASN A 409 -4.17 6.99 -13.53
N ALA A 410 -2.96 7.13 -12.99
CA ALA A 410 -2.40 6.14 -12.06
C ALA A 410 -3.27 5.96 -10.82
N VAL A 411 -3.70 7.06 -10.19
CA VAL A 411 -4.59 7.06 -9.02
C VAL A 411 -5.99 6.55 -9.39
N SER A 412 -6.52 6.92 -10.56
CA SER A 412 -7.84 6.45 -11.02
C SER A 412 -7.89 4.95 -11.27
N ASN A 413 -6.91 4.39 -11.98
CA ASN A 413 -6.84 2.94 -12.22
C ASN A 413 -6.82 2.15 -10.91
N TYR A 414 -6.08 2.68 -9.94
CA TYR A 414 -5.99 2.11 -8.61
C TYR A 414 -7.34 2.15 -7.85
N ILE A 415 -8.06 3.27 -7.92
CA ILE A 415 -9.38 3.46 -7.32
C ILE A 415 -10.42 2.51 -7.93
N ILE A 416 -10.48 2.40 -9.25
CA ILE A 416 -11.49 1.60 -9.96
C ILE A 416 -11.38 0.12 -9.57
N GLY A 417 -10.17 -0.40 -9.34
CA GLY A 417 -9.96 -1.77 -8.89
C GLY A 417 -10.43 -2.09 -7.46
N GLY A 418 -11.02 -1.12 -6.74
CA GLY A 418 -11.56 -1.34 -5.40
C GLY A 418 -12.79 -2.26 -5.41
N PRO A 419 -12.93 -3.17 -4.44
CA PRO A 419 -14.12 -4.00 -4.29
C PRO A 419 -15.34 -3.20 -3.81
N THR A 420 -16.51 -3.84 -3.85
CA THR A 420 -17.78 -3.41 -3.27
C THR A 420 -18.39 -4.52 -2.43
N LEU A 421 -19.46 -4.22 -1.71
CA LEU A 421 -20.33 -5.25 -1.13
C LEU A 421 -21.25 -5.80 -2.23
N ASP A 422 -21.21 -7.11 -2.47
CA ASP A 422 -21.94 -7.73 -3.60
C ASP A 422 -23.46 -7.83 -3.33
N PHE A 423 -23.87 -7.70 -2.07
CA PHE A 423 -25.24 -7.87 -1.60
C PHE A 423 -25.92 -6.53 -1.24
N ILE A 424 -25.23 -5.40 -1.44
CA ILE A 424 -25.80 -4.06 -1.26
C ILE A 424 -25.64 -3.32 -2.58
N GLN A 425 -26.71 -2.72 -3.09
CA GLN A 425 -26.62 -1.93 -4.31
C GLN A 425 -25.70 -0.71 -4.12
N VAL A 426 -24.84 -0.44 -5.10
CA VAL A 426 -24.00 0.76 -5.12
C VAL A 426 -24.89 1.97 -5.41
N LYS A 427 -24.81 3.01 -4.58
CA LYS A 427 -25.44 4.29 -4.89
C LYS A 427 -24.65 4.97 -6.01
N THR A 428 -25.32 5.29 -7.11
CA THR A 428 -24.72 6.04 -8.20
C THR A 428 -24.59 7.51 -7.81
N LYS A 429 -23.36 7.97 -7.60
CA LYS A 429 -23.04 9.40 -7.52
C LYS A 429 -22.64 9.91 -8.92
N PRO A 430 -22.98 11.16 -9.30
CA PRO A 430 -22.51 11.74 -10.55
C PRO A 430 -20.98 11.66 -10.65
N ALA A 431 -20.49 11.00 -11.68
CA ALA A 431 -19.06 10.74 -11.89
C ALA A 431 -18.78 10.75 -13.40
N LEU A 432 -17.61 11.25 -13.81
CA LEU A 432 -17.20 11.21 -15.22
C LEU A 432 -16.87 9.78 -15.68
N ILE A 433 -16.48 8.91 -14.74
CA ILE A 433 -16.08 7.54 -15.04
C ILE A 433 -17.05 6.59 -14.31
N PRO A 434 -17.74 5.68 -15.02
CA PRO A 434 -18.51 4.64 -14.39
C PRO A 434 -17.59 3.63 -13.70
N TRP A 435 -18.05 3.10 -12.56
CA TRP A 435 -17.30 2.12 -11.77
C TRP A 435 -17.20 0.74 -12.43
N GLU A 436 -18.07 0.44 -13.41
CA GLU A 436 -18.14 -0.82 -14.15
C GLU A 436 -17.81 -0.60 -15.64
N GLY A 437 -17.10 -1.56 -16.26
CA GLY A 437 -17.02 -1.67 -17.73
C GLY A 437 -16.07 -0.69 -18.43
N TRP A 438 -14.78 -0.68 -18.07
CA TRP A 438 -13.84 0.24 -18.68
C TRP A 438 -13.24 -0.25 -20.02
N THR A 439 -13.44 0.55 -21.06
CA THR A 439 -12.40 0.96 -22.02
C THR A 439 -12.32 2.48 -21.99
N LEU A 440 -11.11 3.05 -21.90
CA LEU A 440 -10.90 4.50 -22.01
C LEU A 440 -11.53 4.99 -23.32
N PRO A 441 -12.38 6.03 -23.31
CA PRO A 441 -12.62 6.80 -24.52
C PRO A 441 -11.28 7.40 -24.98
N ASP A 442 -10.91 7.23 -26.25
CA ASP A 442 -9.67 7.78 -26.84
C ASP A 442 -9.53 9.31 -26.67
N SER A 443 -10.63 10.00 -26.34
CA SER A 443 -10.66 11.43 -26.04
C SER A 443 -10.11 11.79 -24.65
N LEU A 444 -10.04 10.84 -23.71
CA LEU A 444 -9.58 11.02 -22.32
C LEU A 444 -8.25 10.31 -22.02
N THR A 445 -7.73 9.49 -22.96
CA THR A 445 -6.32 9.09 -22.96
C THR A 445 -5.49 10.33 -23.21
N ALA A 446 -5.01 10.94 -22.12
CA ALA A 446 -3.98 11.96 -22.09
C ALA A 446 -3.74 12.68 -23.44
N ARG A 447 -4.45 13.78 -23.69
CA ARG A 447 -3.89 14.83 -24.55
C ARG A 447 -2.77 15.52 -23.77
N GLY A 448 -1.66 14.80 -23.61
CA GLY A 448 -0.52 15.17 -22.78
C GLY A 448 0.80 15.00 -23.53
N ASN A 449 1.12 15.97 -24.39
CA ASN A 449 2.44 16.56 -24.61
C ASN A 449 3.66 15.62 -24.78
N GLY A 450 3.90 15.17 -26.02
CA GLY A 450 5.24 14.96 -26.60
C GLY A 450 6.11 13.80 -26.08
N VAL A 451 7.11 13.42 -26.89
CA VAL A 451 8.10 12.34 -26.65
C VAL A 451 8.76 12.39 -25.26
N ARG A 452 8.86 13.57 -24.64
CA ARG A 452 9.49 13.77 -23.31
C ARG A 452 8.68 13.16 -22.15
N SER A 453 7.34 13.19 -22.20
CA SER A 453 6.49 12.59 -21.15
C SER A 453 6.57 11.05 -21.15
N THR A 454 6.63 10.46 -22.33
CA THR A 454 6.82 9.01 -22.51
C THR A 454 8.16 8.52 -21.95
N LEU A 455 9.26 9.23 -22.24
CA LEU A 455 10.58 8.88 -21.72
C LEU A 455 10.67 9.04 -20.19
N ALA A 456 10.07 10.09 -19.63
CA ALA A 456 9.99 10.28 -18.19
C ALA A 456 9.21 9.15 -17.51
N THR A 457 8.09 8.72 -18.12
CA THR A 457 7.27 7.60 -17.65
C THR A 457 8.06 6.28 -17.64
N LEU A 458 8.74 5.95 -18.74
CA LEU A 458 9.58 4.75 -18.84
C LEU A 458 10.72 4.76 -17.82
N PHE A 459 11.32 5.93 -17.57
CA PHE A 459 12.37 6.08 -16.57
C PHE A 459 11.85 5.82 -15.15
N VAL A 460 10.68 6.38 -14.79
CA VAL A 460 10.07 6.13 -13.47
C VAL A 460 9.67 4.66 -13.30
N LEU A 461 9.10 4.03 -14.33
CA LEU A 461 8.78 2.61 -14.30
C LEU A 461 10.03 1.73 -14.14
N ALA A 462 11.13 2.07 -14.81
CA ALA A 462 12.40 1.35 -14.67
C ALA A 462 12.99 1.50 -13.25
N VAL A 463 12.92 2.70 -12.68
CA VAL A 463 13.33 2.97 -11.29
C VAL A 463 12.45 2.19 -10.31
N PHE A 464 11.13 2.25 -10.49
CA PHE A 464 10.17 1.53 -9.66
C PHE A 464 10.42 0.01 -9.72
N SER A 465 10.59 -0.55 -10.92
CA SER A 465 10.93 -1.96 -11.14
C SER A 465 12.26 -2.35 -10.46
N ARG A 466 13.28 -1.49 -10.50
CA ARG A 466 14.58 -1.73 -9.83
C ARG A 466 14.47 -1.67 -8.30
N LEU A 467 13.64 -0.77 -7.76
CA LEU A 467 13.39 -0.69 -6.32
C LEU A 467 12.52 -1.85 -5.83
N LEU A 468 11.58 -2.30 -6.66
CA LEU A 468 10.81 -3.51 -6.41
C LEU A 468 11.71 -4.74 -6.42
N SER A 469 12.56 -4.91 -7.43
CA SER A 469 13.44 -6.09 -7.52
C SER A 469 14.47 -6.16 -6.39
N THR A 470 14.94 -5.01 -5.89
CA THR A 470 15.80 -4.94 -4.70
C THR A 470 15.06 -5.17 -3.38
N LYS A 471 13.73 -4.97 -3.33
CA LYS A 471 12.87 -5.35 -2.19
C LYS A 471 12.25 -6.75 -2.30
N MET A 472 12.29 -7.40 -3.46
CA MET A 472 11.60 -8.68 -3.70
C MET A 472 12.52 -9.87 -3.98
N ILE A 473 13.84 -9.70 -3.86
CA ILE A 473 14.77 -10.81 -3.75
C ILE A 473 15.80 -10.43 -2.68
N ALA A 474 15.50 -10.74 -1.43
CA ALA A 474 16.60 -11.05 -0.52
C ALA A 474 17.35 -12.21 -1.17
N GLN A 475 18.67 -12.13 -1.20
CA GLN A 475 19.61 -13.07 -1.82
C GLN A 475 19.60 -14.48 -1.19
N ARG A 476 18.47 -14.92 -0.60
CA ARG A 476 18.32 -16.10 0.24
C ARG A 476 17.36 -17.16 -0.31
N ASP A 477 16.65 -16.89 -1.41
CA ASP A 477 15.65 -17.81 -1.99
C ASP A 477 16.18 -18.73 -3.11
N LEU A 478 17.50 -18.76 -3.37
CA LEU A 478 18.08 -19.62 -4.41
C LEU A 478 18.61 -20.98 -3.92
N GLN A 479 18.57 -21.24 -2.61
CA GLN A 479 19.04 -22.51 -2.04
C GLN A 479 18.06 -23.69 -2.16
N PRO A 480 16.73 -23.53 -2.17
CA PRO A 480 15.81 -24.67 -2.31
C PRO A 480 15.65 -25.18 -3.75
N LEU A 481 16.05 -24.40 -4.77
CA LEU A 481 15.95 -24.81 -6.19
C LEU A 481 17.16 -25.64 -6.65
N LEU A 482 18.26 -25.62 -5.89
CA LEU A 482 19.49 -26.38 -6.18
C LEU A 482 19.47 -27.78 -5.55
N SER A 483 18.52 -28.08 -4.66
CA SER A 483 18.37 -29.40 -4.03
C SER A 483 17.40 -30.34 -4.76
N THR A 484 16.76 -29.90 -5.86
CA THR A 484 15.79 -30.71 -6.61
C THR A 484 16.32 -31.23 -7.95
N VAL A 485 17.63 -31.26 -8.16
CA VAL A 485 18.25 -31.95 -9.30
C VAL A 485 18.90 -33.25 -8.81
N PRO A 486 18.29 -34.43 -9.07
CA PRO A 486 18.99 -35.69 -8.92
C PRO A 486 20.01 -35.82 -10.06
N ASN A 487 21.23 -36.26 -9.73
CA ASN A 487 22.38 -36.54 -10.61
C ASN A 487 23.25 -35.33 -11.01
N ALA A 488 24.07 -34.86 -10.06
CA ALA A 488 25.32 -34.16 -10.35
C ALA A 488 26.53 -35.07 -10.04
N ASN A 489 26.61 -36.23 -10.69
CA ASN A 489 27.78 -37.10 -10.70
C ASN A 489 28.26 -37.32 -12.15
N SER A 490 28.69 -36.25 -12.82
CA SER A 490 29.45 -36.36 -14.09
C SER A 490 30.09 -35.05 -14.55
N LEU A 491 30.69 -34.25 -13.66
CA LEU A 491 31.56 -33.14 -14.09
C LEU A 491 32.82 -33.05 -13.23
N SER A 492 33.54 -34.17 -13.13
CA SER A 492 34.95 -34.19 -12.75
C SER A 492 35.79 -33.83 -13.98
N GLY A 493 35.98 -32.53 -14.24
CA GLY A 493 36.85 -32.13 -15.35
C GLY A 493 36.93 -30.65 -15.67
N LEU A 494 36.80 -29.74 -14.71
CA LEU A 494 37.12 -28.32 -14.90
C LEU A 494 37.63 -27.71 -13.58
N ARG A 495 38.84 -28.12 -13.16
CA ARG A 495 39.65 -27.34 -12.22
C ARG A 495 40.49 -26.36 -13.03
N GLY A 496 40.25 -25.06 -12.84
CA GLY A 496 41.17 -24.02 -13.29
C GLY A 496 40.61 -23.00 -14.28
N ILE A 497 39.59 -22.22 -13.89
CA ILE A 497 39.31 -20.89 -14.50
C ILE A 497 38.87 -19.95 -13.36
N GLN A 498 39.56 -18.81 -13.21
CA GLN A 498 39.27 -17.75 -12.23
C GLN A 498 37.95 -17.01 -12.53
N PRO A 499 37.31 -16.35 -11.54
CA PRO A 499 35.97 -15.79 -11.68
C PRO A 499 35.99 -14.29 -12.07
N PRO A 500 35.93 -13.97 -13.38
CA PRO A 500 35.17 -12.78 -13.79
C PRO A 500 34.10 -13.06 -14.87
N ALA A 501 34.12 -14.24 -15.51
CA ALA A 501 33.29 -14.51 -16.69
C ALA A 501 31.82 -14.90 -16.39
N VAL A 502 31.53 -15.43 -15.19
CA VAL A 502 30.16 -15.82 -14.79
C VAL A 502 29.34 -14.61 -14.30
N VAL A 503 29.99 -13.57 -13.79
CA VAL A 503 29.31 -12.33 -13.36
C VAL A 503 28.89 -11.50 -14.58
N LEU A 504 29.71 -11.48 -15.65
CA LEU A 504 29.40 -10.74 -16.88
C LEU A 504 28.28 -11.39 -17.73
N SER A 505 28.12 -12.72 -17.66
CA SER A 505 27.04 -13.43 -18.36
C SER A 505 25.66 -13.25 -17.69
N ILE A 506 25.62 -13.12 -16.36
CA ILE A 506 24.39 -12.82 -15.61
C ILE A 506 23.95 -11.36 -15.80
N PHE A 507 24.89 -10.41 -15.85
CA PHE A 507 24.59 -9.01 -16.21
C PHE A 507 24.17 -8.86 -17.69
N GLY A 508 24.70 -9.68 -18.60
CA GLY A 508 24.33 -9.70 -20.03
C GLY A 508 22.93 -10.25 -20.33
N LEU A 509 22.42 -11.18 -19.52
CA LEU A 509 21.06 -11.73 -19.66
C LEU A 509 19.97 -10.79 -19.13
N GLY A 510 20.28 -10.00 -18.10
CA GLY A 510 19.36 -8.98 -17.57
C GLY A 510 19.17 -7.80 -18.51
N THR A 511 20.24 -7.37 -19.20
CA THR A 511 20.18 -6.28 -20.18
C THR A 511 19.52 -6.72 -21.49
N THR A 512 19.78 -7.94 -21.98
CA THR A 512 19.12 -8.45 -23.20
C THR A 512 17.62 -8.65 -23.03
N ARG A 513 17.12 -9.04 -21.85
CA ARG A 513 15.67 -9.03 -21.57
C ARG A 513 15.10 -7.61 -21.50
N LEU A 514 15.80 -6.66 -20.88
CA LEU A 514 15.38 -5.26 -20.83
C LEU A 514 15.31 -4.65 -22.24
N TRP A 515 16.30 -4.92 -23.10
CA TRP A 515 16.35 -4.47 -24.48
C TRP A 515 15.37 -5.21 -25.40
N ALA A 516 15.09 -6.50 -25.15
CA ALA A 516 14.05 -7.24 -25.86
C ALA A 516 12.64 -6.72 -25.49
N THR A 517 12.39 -6.41 -24.21
CA THR A 517 11.14 -5.78 -23.76
C THR A 517 11.03 -4.36 -24.31
N LEU A 518 12.13 -3.58 -24.35
CA LEU A 518 12.16 -2.27 -24.99
C LEU A 518 11.92 -2.37 -26.51
N ALA A 519 12.47 -3.37 -27.19
CA ALA A 519 12.30 -3.62 -28.61
C ALA A 519 10.87 -4.09 -28.97
N ILE A 520 10.23 -4.89 -28.10
CA ILE A 520 8.83 -5.29 -28.22
C ILE A 520 7.91 -4.09 -27.97
N LEU A 521 8.22 -3.23 -26.99
CA LEU A 521 7.51 -1.97 -26.76
C LEU A 521 7.68 -0.98 -27.91
N LEU A 522 8.88 -0.87 -28.48
CA LEU A 522 9.15 -0.02 -29.64
C LEU A 522 8.50 -0.56 -30.93
N ASN A 523 8.41 -1.89 -31.11
CA ASN A 523 7.69 -2.50 -32.23
C ASN A 523 6.17 -2.38 -32.10
N THR A 524 5.62 -2.44 -30.89
CA THR A 524 4.18 -2.22 -30.64
C THR A 524 3.80 -0.74 -30.79
N LEU A 525 4.67 0.19 -30.38
CA LEU A 525 4.52 1.62 -30.66
C LEU A 525 4.69 1.96 -32.16
N SER A 526 5.58 1.27 -32.87
CA SER A 526 5.73 1.38 -34.32
C SER A 526 4.46 0.92 -35.05
N MET A 527 3.88 -0.22 -34.67
CA MET A 527 2.62 -0.72 -35.22
C MET A 527 1.42 0.19 -34.94
N ALA A 528 1.35 0.81 -33.75
CA ALA A 528 0.30 1.78 -33.43
C ALA A 528 0.43 3.11 -34.21
N SER A 529 1.62 3.42 -34.73
CA SER A 529 1.91 4.67 -35.46
C SER A 529 1.76 4.55 -36.99
N ILE A 530 1.54 3.34 -37.53
CA ILE A 530 1.50 3.08 -38.98
C ILE A 530 0.13 3.43 -39.61
N ILE A 531 -0.90 3.78 -38.84
CA ILE A 531 -2.25 4.06 -39.37
C ILE A 531 -2.51 5.57 -39.66
N ALA A 532 -1.56 6.48 -39.41
CA ALA A 532 -1.80 7.91 -39.65
C ALA A 532 -0.71 8.62 -40.47
N SER A 533 -1.07 8.95 -41.73
CA SER A 533 -0.53 9.99 -42.63
C SER A 533 0.71 9.70 -43.50
N GLU A 534 0.61 10.16 -44.75
CA GLU A 534 1.56 10.03 -45.88
C GLU A 534 2.91 10.76 -45.71
N SER A 535 3.14 11.49 -44.62
CA SER A 535 4.33 12.33 -44.45
C SER A 535 5.60 11.57 -44.01
N PHE A 536 5.55 10.24 -43.84
CA PHE A 536 6.66 9.45 -43.28
C PHE A 536 7.65 8.85 -44.29
N ARG A 537 7.44 9.00 -45.61
CA ARG A 537 8.31 8.38 -46.64
C ARG A 537 9.74 8.92 -46.69
N VAL A 538 9.99 10.16 -46.24
CA VAL A 538 11.34 10.77 -46.28
C VAL A 538 12.19 10.42 -45.05
N MET A 539 11.58 10.13 -43.89
CA MET A 539 12.30 9.75 -42.67
C MET A 539 12.68 8.26 -42.64
N HIS A 540 11.92 7.41 -43.33
CA HIS A 540 12.17 5.96 -43.39
C HIS A 540 13.47 5.61 -44.13
N LEU A 541 13.91 6.43 -45.09
CA LEU A 541 15.17 6.22 -45.82
C LEU A 541 16.42 6.54 -44.98
N ARG A 542 16.34 7.47 -44.02
CA ARG A 542 17.45 7.78 -43.09
C ARG A 542 17.60 6.75 -41.97
N LEU A 543 16.50 6.12 -41.53
CA LEU A 543 16.53 5.03 -40.55
C LEU A 543 17.05 3.71 -41.14
N ILE A 544 16.87 3.50 -42.45
CA ILE A 544 17.44 2.33 -43.15
C ILE A 544 18.97 2.46 -43.26
N SER A 545 19.54 3.65 -43.49
CA SER A 545 21.01 3.80 -43.52
C SER A 545 21.65 3.57 -42.13
N ALA A 546 20.99 4.01 -41.05
CA ALA A 546 21.45 3.73 -39.67
C ALA A 546 21.32 2.24 -39.29
N ARG A 547 20.36 1.51 -39.85
CA ARG A 547 20.25 0.05 -39.70
C ARG A 547 21.40 -0.71 -40.36
N TYR A 548 21.94 -0.21 -41.48
CA TYR A 548 23.08 -0.85 -42.16
C TYR A 548 24.41 -0.64 -41.44
N GLU A 549 24.64 0.51 -40.80
CA GLU A 549 25.85 0.74 -39.99
C GLU A 549 25.90 -0.14 -38.72
N VAL A 550 24.76 -0.38 -38.08
CA VAL A 550 24.68 -1.25 -36.88
C VAL A 550 24.83 -2.74 -37.23
N LEU A 551 24.33 -3.18 -38.39
CA LEU A 551 24.51 -4.55 -38.86
C LEU A 551 25.95 -4.83 -39.34
N LEU A 552 26.64 -3.85 -39.93
CA LEU A 552 28.06 -3.96 -40.28
C LEU A 552 28.98 -4.08 -39.04
N CYS A 553 28.62 -3.45 -37.93
CA CYS A 553 29.34 -3.62 -36.65
C CYS A 553 29.18 -5.02 -36.03
N PHE A 554 28.06 -5.72 -36.28
CA PHE A 554 27.82 -7.06 -35.74
C PHE A 554 28.39 -8.19 -36.60
N SER A 555 28.60 -8.00 -37.90
CA SER A 555 29.23 -9.02 -38.77
C SER A 555 30.77 -9.04 -38.70
N ALA A 556 31.42 -8.01 -38.15
CA ALA A 556 32.88 -7.93 -38.04
C ALA A 556 33.45 -8.50 -36.73
N PHE A 557 32.62 -8.76 -35.72
CA PHE A 557 33.05 -9.24 -34.40
C PHE A 557 33.67 -10.66 -34.41
N PRO A 558 33.24 -11.62 -35.26
CA PRO A 558 33.89 -12.93 -35.35
C PRO A 558 35.27 -12.91 -36.04
N LEU A 559 35.58 -11.86 -36.82
CA LEU A 559 36.87 -11.72 -37.53
C LEU A 559 37.94 -11.09 -36.63
N TYR A 560 37.54 -10.20 -35.70
CA TYR A 560 38.44 -9.55 -34.74
C TYR A 560 38.94 -10.52 -33.65
N CYS A 561 38.11 -11.48 -33.23
CA CYS A 561 38.51 -12.50 -32.24
C CYS A 561 39.46 -13.57 -32.80
N ARG A 562 39.57 -13.75 -34.13
CA ARG A 562 40.55 -14.68 -34.75
C ARG A 562 41.93 -14.06 -35.00
N LEU A 563 42.05 -12.73 -35.02
CA LEU A 563 43.33 -12.02 -35.19
C LEU A 563 44.08 -11.78 -33.86
N LEU A 564 43.42 -11.94 -32.71
CA LEU A 564 44.02 -11.76 -31.38
C LEU A 564 44.58 -13.05 -30.76
N THR A 565 44.46 -14.20 -31.41
CA THR A 565 44.99 -15.50 -30.92
C THR A 565 46.19 -16.02 -31.72
N SER A 566 46.81 -15.23 -32.61
CA SER A 566 47.95 -15.68 -33.44
C SER A 566 49.21 -14.82 -33.36
N ARG A 567 49.39 -13.99 -32.31
CA ARG A 567 50.64 -13.24 -32.10
C ARG A 567 51.03 -13.19 -30.63
N THR A 568 51.64 -14.27 -30.15
CA THR A 568 52.83 -14.28 -29.27
C THR A 568 53.36 -15.71 -29.27
N GLY A 569 54.24 -16.00 -30.24
CA GLY A 569 55.19 -17.09 -30.11
C GLY A 569 56.49 -16.49 -29.56
N PHE A 570 56.88 -16.92 -28.36
CA PHE A 570 58.20 -17.31 -27.89
C PHE A 570 58.14 -17.50 -26.37
#